data_AF-A0AAN5I6Y7-F1
#
_entry.id   AF-A0AAN5I6Y7-F1
#
_cell.length_a   1.000
_cell.length_b   1.000
_cell.length_c   1.000
_cell.angle_alpha   90.00
_cell.angle_beta   90.00
_cell.angle_gamma   90.00
#
_symmetry.space_group_name_H-M   'P 1'
#
loop_
_entity.id
_entity.type
_entity.pdbx_description
1 polymer ?
#
loop_
_entity_poly.entity_id
_entity_poly.type
_entity_poly.pdbx_seq_one_letter_code
_entity_poly.pdbx_strand_id
1 'polypeptide(L)'
;LVIVAFERLYSTFYPAYFERHSNRAFAFAISIVVGCGTWLYSMACLSNYFVTLTHQEFVPLYNIRTAANAATFEYLMTLTTYSNIFSLVLIFIDLYFNFIRKPPPNPSLAVSYQRAENRRIILTVMPIEFSESAISIIGSIFQMMLGKLITFESPSSRQIFNELLSLPPVFPLFLVIFIEFRVGRARRRSVVIADNAIDHMEQLKKMWE
;
A
#
# COMPACT_ATOMS: atom_id res chain seq x y z
N LEU A 1 -5.23 -2.89 2.41
CA LEU A 1 -3.87 -2.33 2.55
C LEU A 1 -3.03 -3.04 3.62
N VAL A 2 -3.43 -3.01 4.89
CA VAL A 2 -2.63 -3.57 6.00
C VAL A 2 -2.26 -5.06 5.82
N ILE A 3 -3.20 -5.91 5.40
CA ILE A 3 -2.95 -7.34 5.21
C ILE A 3 -1.92 -7.59 4.09
N VAL A 4 -2.01 -6.86 2.99
CA VAL A 4 -1.06 -6.93 1.87
C VAL A 4 0.32 -6.43 2.31
N ALA A 5 0.37 -5.36 3.11
CA ALA A 5 1.62 -4.87 3.69
C ALA A 5 2.27 -5.92 4.61
N PHE A 6 1.48 -6.63 5.43
CA PHE A 6 1.98 -7.73 6.26
C PHE A 6 2.48 -8.92 5.44
N GLU A 7 1.76 -9.32 4.39
CA GLU A 7 2.19 -10.42 3.52
C GLU A 7 3.57 -10.14 2.91
N ARG A 8 3.80 -8.92 2.44
CA ARG A 8 5.10 -8.51 1.88
C ARG A 8 6.18 -8.40 2.94
N LEU A 9 5.86 -7.84 4.10
CA LEU A 9 6.79 -7.78 5.22
C LEU A 9 7.21 -9.20 5.65
N TYR A 10 6.26 -10.13 5.68
CA TYR A 10 6.52 -11.54 5.95
C TYR A 10 7.41 -12.17 4.87
N SER A 11 7.15 -11.91 3.59
CA SER A 11 8.00 -12.37 2.48
C SER A 11 9.42 -11.80 2.54
N THR A 12 9.59 -10.61 3.12
CA THR A 12 10.88 -9.95 3.33
C THR A 12 11.66 -10.58 4.48
N PHE A 13 10.99 -10.93 5.60
CA PHE A 13 11.63 -11.54 6.75
C PHE A 13 11.97 -13.02 6.56
N TYR A 14 11.07 -13.78 5.91
CA TYR A 14 11.18 -15.25 5.79
C TYR A 14 11.04 -15.72 4.34
N PRO A 15 11.95 -15.29 3.44
CA PRO A 15 11.85 -15.56 2.01
C PRO A 15 11.78 -17.07 1.69
N ALA A 16 12.68 -17.87 2.26
CA ALA A 16 12.74 -19.32 2.02
C ALA A 16 11.52 -20.11 2.55
N TYR A 17 10.90 -19.63 3.62
CA TYR A 17 9.69 -20.27 4.15
C TYR A 17 8.46 -19.90 3.33
N PHE A 18 8.37 -18.62 2.93
CA PHE A 18 7.31 -18.11 2.07
C PHE A 18 7.27 -18.84 0.74
N GLU A 19 8.42 -19.10 0.09
CA GLU A 19 8.46 -19.84 -1.18
C GLU A 19 7.85 -21.25 -1.06
N ARG A 20 8.17 -21.97 0.02
CA ARG A 20 7.70 -23.36 0.22
C ARG A 20 6.22 -23.48 0.52
N HIS A 21 5.61 -22.45 1.11
CA HIS A 21 4.23 -22.50 1.61
C HIS A 21 3.29 -21.50 0.93
N SER A 22 3.81 -20.65 0.04
CA SER A 22 2.99 -19.70 -0.72
C SER A 22 2.20 -20.45 -1.79
N ASN A 23 0.89 -20.57 -1.55
CA ASN A 23 -0.06 -21.09 -2.51
C ASN A 23 -0.83 -19.93 -3.16
N ARG A 24 -0.73 -19.80 -4.48
CA ARG A 24 -1.43 -18.76 -5.26
C ARG A 24 -2.95 -18.79 -5.03
N ALA A 25 -3.54 -19.97 -4.87
CA ALA A 25 -4.98 -20.10 -4.60
C ALA A 25 -5.35 -19.56 -3.21
N PHE A 26 -4.47 -19.75 -2.21
CA PHE A 26 -4.68 -19.23 -0.86
C PHE A 26 -4.57 -17.70 -0.83
N ALA A 27 -3.58 -17.12 -1.50
CA ALA A 27 -3.45 -15.66 -1.63
C ALA A 27 -4.66 -15.03 -2.35
N PHE A 28 -5.15 -15.67 -3.40
CA PHE A 28 -6.36 -15.23 -4.11
C PHE A 28 -7.61 -15.31 -3.22
N ALA A 29 -7.79 -16.40 -2.48
CA ALA A 29 -8.89 -16.55 -1.54
C ALA A 29 -8.85 -15.50 -0.43
N ILE A 30 -7.68 -15.22 0.16
CA ILE A 30 -7.51 -14.15 1.14
C ILE A 30 -7.89 -12.81 0.51
N SER A 31 -7.44 -12.53 -0.71
CA SER A 31 -7.74 -11.26 -1.39
C SER A 31 -9.25 -11.05 -1.58
N ILE A 32 -9.99 -12.10 -1.95
CA ILE A 32 -11.46 -12.05 -2.06
C ILE A 32 -12.10 -11.80 -0.68
N VAL A 33 -11.71 -12.57 0.34
CA VAL A 33 -12.28 -12.44 1.69
C VAL A 33 -12.04 -11.04 2.24
N VAL A 34 -10.83 -10.51 2.06
CA VAL A 34 -10.49 -9.15 2.48
C VAL A 34 -11.29 -8.12 1.68
N GLY A 35 -11.40 -8.27 0.36
CA GLY A 35 -12.17 -7.36 -0.49
C GLY A 35 -13.65 -7.32 -0.11
N CYS A 36 -14.30 -8.49 -0.05
CA CYS A 36 -15.71 -8.61 0.33
C CYS A 36 -15.95 -8.16 1.78
N GLY A 37 -15.09 -8.55 2.72
CA GLY A 37 -15.20 -8.15 4.12
C GLY A 37 -15.05 -6.64 4.32
N THR A 38 -14.07 -6.02 3.67
CA THR A 38 -13.88 -4.57 3.71
C THR A 38 -15.09 -3.85 3.13
N TRP A 39 -15.58 -4.31 1.97
CA TRP A 39 -16.76 -3.72 1.33
C TRP A 39 -18.02 -3.83 2.19
N LEU A 40 -18.30 -5.02 2.73
CA LEU A 40 -19.44 -5.25 3.63
C LEU A 40 -19.36 -4.39 4.89
N TYR A 41 -18.17 -4.29 5.49
CA TYR A 41 -17.96 -3.49 6.68
C TYR A 41 -18.14 -2.00 6.41
N SER A 42 -17.56 -1.48 5.32
CA SER A 42 -17.76 -0.10 4.91
C SER A 42 -19.23 0.20 4.64
N MET A 43 -19.93 -0.69 3.92
CA MET A 43 -21.36 -0.55 3.67
C MET A 43 -22.18 -0.58 4.96
N ALA A 44 -21.85 -1.46 5.90
CA ALA A 44 -22.51 -1.49 7.21
C ALA A 44 -22.33 -0.16 7.96
N CYS A 45 -21.11 0.39 8.03
CA CYS A 45 -20.88 1.67 8.70
C CYS A 45 -21.60 2.84 8.01
N LEU A 46 -21.57 2.89 6.67
CA LEU A 46 -22.21 3.96 5.89
C LEU A 46 -23.73 3.91 5.92
N SER A 47 -24.32 2.73 6.14
CA SER A 47 -25.77 2.50 6.22
C SER A 47 -26.29 2.33 7.66
N ASN A 48 -25.49 2.73 8.66
CA ASN A 48 -25.80 2.56 10.08
C ASN A 48 -26.30 1.12 10.38
N TYR A 49 -25.47 0.14 10.05
CA TYR A 49 -25.73 -1.29 10.14
C TYR A 49 -26.94 -1.75 9.31
N PHE A 50 -27.05 -1.26 8.07
CA PHE A 50 -28.12 -1.55 7.11
C PHE A 50 -29.51 -1.05 7.52
N VAL A 51 -29.63 -0.31 8.63
CA VAL A 51 -30.89 0.33 9.04
C VAL A 51 -31.33 1.39 8.04
N THR A 52 -30.39 2.12 7.41
CA THR A 52 -30.77 3.11 6.39
C THR A 52 -31.31 2.47 5.10
N LEU A 53 -31.03 1.18 4.84
CA LEU A 53 -31.52 0.46 3.66
C LEU A 53 -32.96 -0.06 3.82
N THR A 54 -33.48 -0.11 5.05
CA THR A 54 -34.86 -0.55 5.32
C THR A 54 -35.86 0.61 5.22
N HIS A 55 -35.39 1.86 5.23
CA HIS A 55 -36.21 3.03 4.96
C HIS A 55 -36.47 3.19 3.46
N GLN A 56 -37.71 3.52 3.07
CA GLN A 56 -38.11 3.66 1.66
C GLN A 56 -37.60 4.94 0.99
N GLU A 57 -36.94 5.82 1.73
CA GLU A 57 -36.38 7.06 1.21
C GLU A 57 -34.95 6.84 0.71
N PHE A 58 -34.65 7.32 -0.51
CA PHE A 58 -33.30 7.28 -1.07
C PHE A 58 -32.38 8.26 -0.32
N VAL A 59 -31.76 7.79 0.75
CA VAL A 59 -30.80 8.56 1.52
C VAL A 59 -29.38 8.36 0.96
N PRO A 60 -28.63 9.42 0.63
CA PRO A 60 -27.25 9.29 0.18
C PRO A 60 -26.37 8.75 1.33
N LEU A 61 -25.83 7.55 1.16
CA LEU A 61 -24.98 6.85 2.13
C LEU A 61 -23.66 7.59 2.42
N TYR A 62 -23.17 8.36 1.45
CA TYR A 62 -21.92 9.12 1.54
C TYR A 62 -22.18 10.60 1.81
N ASN A 63 -23.00 10.90 2.82
CA ASN A 63 -23.30 12.26 3.20
C ASN A 63 -23.29 12.43 4.72
N ILE A 64 -22.26 13.15 5.22
CA ILE A 64 -22.12 13.56 6.63
C ILE A 64 -23.35 14.33 7.14
N ARG A 65 -24.11 14.98 6.24
CA ARG A 65 -25.30 15.76 6.62
C ARG A 65 -26.46 14.90 7.13
N THR A 66 -26.38 13.58 6.94
CA THR A 66 -27.36 12.65 7.50
C THR A 66 -27.02 12.39 8.96
N ALA A 67 -27.70 13.10 9.88
CA ALA A 67 -27.42 13.02 11.31
C ALA A 67 -27.43 11.58 11.86
N ALA A 68 -28.26 10.69 11.29
CA ALA A 68 -28.36 9.29 11.67
C ALA A 68 -27.06 8.48 11.47
N ASN A 69 -26.24 8.84 10.48
CA ASN A 69 -25.04 8.06 10.10
C ASN A 69 -23.74 8.81 10.44
N ALA A 70 -23.82 10.01 11.03
CA ALA A 70 -22.67 10.86 11.27
C ALA A 70 -21.63 10.21 12.20
N ALA A 71 -22.07 9.55 13.28
CA ALA A 71 -21.17 8.91 14.24
C ALA A 71 -20.46 7.68 13.64
N THR A 72 -21.18 6.83 12.91
CA THR A 72 -20.59 5.65 12.26
C THR A 72 -19.67 6.05 11.11
N PHE A 73 -19.98 7.14 10.41
CA PHE A 73 -19.12 7.72 9.38
C PHE A 73 -17.82 8.27 9.97
N GLU A 74 -17.87 9.07 11.04
CA GLU A 74 -16.66 9.60 11.70
C GLU A 74 -15.77 8.47 12.22
N TYR A 75 -16.37 7.42 12.80
CA TYR A 75 -15.66 6.22 13.21
C TYR A 75 -14.97 5.51 12.03
N LEU A 76 -15.68 5.30 10.92
CA LEU A 76 -15.13 4.69 9.71
C LEU A 76 -13.96 5.50 9.13
N MET A 77 -14.09 6.83 9.05
CA MET A 77 -13.02 7.71 8.56
C MET A 77 -11.81 7.71 9.49
N THR A 78 -12.03 7.70 10.80
CA THR A 78 -10.97 7.61 11.81
C THR A 78 -10.21 6.29 11.70
N LEU A 79 -10.92 5.17 11.61
CA LEU A 79 -10.34 3.83 11.45
C LEU A 79 -9.57 3.71 10.13
N THR A 80 -10.11 4.26 9.04
CA THR A 80 -9.44 4.31 7.74
C THR A 80 -8.14 5.11 7.81
N THR A 81 -8.17 6.26 8.49
CA THR A 81 -6.98 7.10 8.70
C THR A 81 -5.88 6.35 9.46
N TYR A 82 -6.23 5.71 10.58
CA TYR A 82 -5.26 4.92 11.36
C TYR A 82 -4.72 3.72 10.59
N SER A 83 -5.59 3.00 9.87
CA SER A 83 -5.19 1.87 9.01
C SER A 83 -4.21 2.32 7.93
N ASN A 84 -4.43 3.47 7.30
CA ASN A 84 -3.53 3.99 6.27
C ASN A 84 -2.20 4.48 6.84
N ILE A 85 -2.21 5.17 7.99
CA ILE A 85 -0.97 5.55 8.68
C ILE A 85 -0.15 4.31 9.02
N PHE A 86 -0.80 3.27 9.55
CA PHE A 86 -0.15 2.01 9.87
C PHE A 86 0.42 1.32 8.62
N SER A 87 -0.34 1.29 7.52
CA SER A 87 0.14 0.78 6.23
C SER A 87 1.37 1.56 5.73
N LEU A 88 1.39 2.87 5.89
CA LEU A 88 2.50 3.74 5.50
C LEU A 88 3.76 3.46 6.34
N VAL A 89 3.61 3.21 7.65
CA VAL A 89 4.70 2.76 8.53
C VAL A 89 5.26 1.41 8.05
N LEU A 90 4.40 0.44 7.72
CA LEU A 90 4.85 -0.86 7.20
C LEU A 90 5.62 -0.71 5.87
N ILE A 91 5.19 0.18 4.98
CA ILE A 91 5.90 0.49 3.72
C ILE A 91 7.32 1.01 4.02
N PHE A 92 7.50 1.88 5.02
CA PHE A 92 8.83 2.35 5.41
C PHE A 92 9.71 1.25 6.02
N ILE A 93 9.11 0.34 6.79
CA ILE A 93 9.82 -0.83 7.33
C ILE A 93 10.27 -1.75 6.19
N ASP A 94 9.40 -2.03 5.22
CA ASP A 94 9.73 -2.80 4.02
C ASP A 94 10.87 -2.16 3.23
N LEU A 95 10.80 -0.84 3.02
CA LEU A 95 11.85 -0.05 2.39
C LEU A 95 13.19 -0.16 3.11
N TYR A 96 13.17 -0.06 4.44
CA TYR A 96 14.37 -0.15 5.27
C TYR A 96 15.04 -1.53 5.13
N PHE A 97 14.29 -2.62 5.27
CA PHE A 97 14.85 -3.97 5.19
C PHE A 97 15.30 -4.34 3.77
N ASN A 98 14.56 -3.89 2.75
CA ASN A 98 14.88 -4.25 1.38
C ASN A 98 16.01 -3.40 0.81
N PHE A 99 16.05 -2.08 1.03
CA PHE A 99 17.00 -1.18 0.35
C PHE A 99 18.12 -0.63 1.25
N ILE A 100 17.82 -0.30 2.51
CA ILE A 100 18.77 0.40 3.40
C ILE A 100 19.65 -0.59 4.16
N ARG A 101 19.07 -1.68 4.68
CA ARG A 101 19.80 -2.68 5.45
C ARG A 101 20.76 -3.47 4.56
N LYS A 102 22.04 -3.48 4.92
CA LYS A 102 23.06 -4.28 4.24
C LYS A 102 22.70 -5.78 4.30
N PRO A 103 22.89 -6.54 3.21
CA PRO A 103 22.67 -7.97 3.23
C PRO A 103 23.64 -8.67 4.19
N PRO A 104 23.22 -9.80 4.79
CA PRO A 104 24.15 -10.64 5.55
C PRO A 104 25.30 -11.09 4.63
N PRO A 105 26.54 -11.19 5.14
CA PRO A 105 27.64 -11.73 4.36
C PRO A 105 27.34 -13.20 4.01
N ASN A 106 27.58 -13.58 2.75
CA ASN A 106 27.40 -14.93 2.19
C ASN A 106 25.95 -15.47 2.20
N PRO A 107 24.97 -14.81 1.56
CA PRO A 107 23.65 -15.40 1.37
C PRO A 107 23.72 -16.57 0.37
N SER A 108 22.89 -17.59 0.56
CA SER A 108 22.73 -18.65 -0.44
C SER A 108 22.19 -18.07 -1.76
N LEU A 109 22.49 -18.73 -2.88
CA LEU A 109 22.09 -18.28 -4.23
C LEU A 109 20.56 -18.10 -4.35
N ALA A 110 19.79 -19.00 -3.76
CA ALA A 110 18.32 -18.90 -3.75
C ALA A 110 17.84 -17.65 -3.00
N VAL A 111 18.45 -17.33 -1.85
CA VAL A 111 18.09 -16.16 -1.04
C VAL A 111 18.50 -14.85 -1.74
N SER A 112 19.64 -14.83 -2.45
CA SER A 112 20.07 -13.65 -3.19
C SER A 112 19.18 -13.38 -4.41
N TYR A 113 18.76 -14.42 -5.14
CA TYR A 113 17.81 -14.32 -6.24
C TYR A 113 16.46 -13.77 -5.76
N GLN A 114 15.91 -14.38 -4.71
CA GLN A 114 14.61 -13.98 -4.16
C GLN A 114 14.61 -12.55 -3.62
N ARG A 115 15.72 -12.12 -3.02
CA ARG A 115 15.88 -10.72 -2.58
C ARG A 115 15.96 -9.74 -3.74
N ALA A 116 16.61 -10.11 -4.84
CA ALA A 116 16.65 -9.29 -6.04
C ALA A 116 15.27 -9.17 -6.70
N GLU A 117 14.50 -10.27 -6.73
CA GLU A 117 13.13 -10.29 -7.22
C GLU A 117 12.19 -9.46 -6.34
N ASN A 118 12.22 -9.65 -5.01
CA ASN A 118 11.44 -8.86 -4.06
C ASN A 118 11.74 -7.37 -4.20
N ARG A 119 13.01 -6.97 -4.37
CA ARG A 119 13.38 -5.57 -4.65
C ARG A 119 12.73 -5.04 -5.93
N ARG A 120 12.69 -5.84 -7.00
CA ARG A 120 12.07 -5.44 -8.27
C ARG A 120 10.56 -5.25 -8.10
N ILE A 121 9.89 -6.18 -7.44
CA ILE A 121 8.45 -6.12 -7.17
C ILE A 121 8.13 -4.88 -6.31
N ILE A 122 8.87 -4.69 -5.22
CA ILE A 122 8.68 -3.55 -4.32
C ILE A 122 8.86 -2.22 -5.05
N LEU A 123 9.85 -2.10 -5.96
CA LEU A 123 10.02 -0.87 -6.75
C LEU A 123 8.84 -0.55 -7.66
N THR A 124 8.14 -1.57 -8.16
CA THR A 124 6.97 -1.38 -9.02
C THR A 124 5.70 -1.10 -8.21
N VAL A 125 5.54 -1.76 -7.06
CA VAL A 125 4.31 -1.68 -6.24
C VAL A 125 4.32 -0.47 -5.29
N MET A 126 5.48 -0.06 -4.79
CA MET A 126 5.61 1.03 -3.82
C MET A 126 5.05 2.40 -4.27
N PRO A 127 5.28 2.90 -5.51
CA PRO A 127 4.66 4.16 -5.93
C PRO A 127 3.13 4.09 -5.87
N ILE A 128 2.56 2.94 -6.25
CA ILE A 128 1.11 2.70 -6.26
C ILE A 128 0.59 2.75 -4.83
N GLU A 129 1.13 1.94 -3.93
CA GLU A 129 0.63 1.87 -2.56
C GLU A 129 0.88 3.15 -1.75
N PHE A 130 2.01 3.82 -1.97
CA PHE A 130 2.26 5.10 -1.31
C PHE A 130 1.25 6.13 -1.79
N SER A 131 0.99 6.20 -3.10
CA SER A 131 -0.02 7.11 -3.63
C SER A 131 -1.40 6.79 -3.09
N GLU A 132 -1.83 5.53 -3.10
CA GLU A 132 -3.12 5.12 -2.58
C GLU A 132 -3.26 5.47 -1.08
N SER A 133 -2.23 5.19 -0.29
CA SER A 133 -2.21 5.52 1.14
C SER A 133 -2.26 7.04 1.37
N ALA A 134 -1.50 7.83 0.59
CA ALA A 134 -1.49 9.29 0.69
C ALA A 134 -2.84 9.90 0.27
N ILE A 135 -3.40 9.45 -0.86
CA ILE A 135 -4.74 9.85 -1.34
C ILE A 135 -5.78 9.54 -0.28
N SER A 136 -5.73 8.33 0.30
CA SER A 136 -6.71 7.88 1.27
C SER A 136 -6.61 8.62 2.60
N ILE A 137 -5.39 8.94 3.09
CA ILE A 137 -5.17 9.77 4.29
C ILE A 137 -5.66 11.20 4.07
N ILE A 138 -5.28 11.82 2.94
CA ILE A 138 -5.72 13.18 2.61
C ILE A 138 -7.25 13.18 2.49
N GLY A 139 -7.82 12.22 1.75
CA GLY A 139 -9.27 12.07 1.59
C GLY A 139 -10.00 11.94 2.92
N SER A 140 -9.54 11.07 3.82
CA SER A 140 -10.20 10.83 5.11
C SER A 140 -10.11 12.05 6.04
N ILE A 141 -8.94 12.69 6.13
CA ILE A 141 -8.76 13.93 6.91
C ILE A 141 -9.67 15.03 6.38
N PHE A 142 -9.70 15.23 5.07
CA PHE A 142 -10.54 16.25 4.45
C PHE A 142 -12.03 15.97 4.64
N GLN A 143 -12.48 14.71 4.57
CA GLN A 143 -13.87 14.35 4.88
C GLN A 143 -14.23 14.60 6.35
N MET A 144 -13.32 14.31 7.29
CA MET A 144 -13.50 14.67 8.71
C MET A 144 -13.57 16.19 8.91
N MET A 145 -12.75 16.95 8.18
CA MET A 145 -12.77 18.42 8.22
C MET A 145 -14.04 19.00 7.60
N LEU A 146 -14.54 18.44 6.49
CA LEU A 146 -15.77 18.87 5.84
C LEU A 146 -16.97 18.80 6.80
N GLY A 147 -17.03 17.77 7.66
CA GLY A 147 -18.07 17.63 8.68
C GLY A 147 -17.99 18.66 9.81
N LYS A 148 -16.83 19.28 10.02
CA LYS A 148 -16.60 20.33 11.04
C LYS A 148 -16.63 21.74 10.45
N LEU A 149 -16.35 21.89 9.15
CA LEU A 149 -16.31 23.15 8.39
C LEU A 149 -17.64 23.46 7.69
N ILE A 150 -18.78 23.19 8.36
CA ILE A 150 -20.14 23.21 7.78
C ILE A 150 -20.51 24.55 7.09
N THR A 151 -19.77 25.63 7.27
CA THR A 151 -19.99 26.92 6.62
C THR A 151 -19.00 27.21 5.48
N PHE A 152 -18.90 26.34 4.48
CA PHE A 152 -18.52 26.84 3.14
C PHE A 152 -19.72 27.62 2.58
N GLU A 153 -19.79 28.91 2.95
CA GLU A 153 -20.82 29.85 2.52
C GLU A 153 -20.79 30.08 1.00
N SER A 154 -19.61 30.01 0.38
CA SER A 154 -19.47 30.22 -1.06
C SER A 154 -19.38 28.89 -1.85
N PRO A 155 -20.10 28.77 -2.99
CA PRO A 155 -19.95 27.65 -3.93
C PRO A 155 -18.50 27.47 -4.42
N SER A 156 -17.77 28.58 -4.56
CA SER A 156 -16.38 28.62 -4.99
C SER A 156 -15.46 27.88 -4.02
N SER A 157 -15.67 28.04 -2.72
CA SER A 157 -14.89 27.35 -1.69
C SER A 157 -15.09 25.83 -1.74
N ARG A 158 -16.31 25.36 -2.04
CA ARG A 158 -16.61 23.94 -2.20
C ARG A 158 -15.96 23.35 -3.45
N GLN A 159 -15.94 24.12 -4.54
CA GLN A 159 -15.31 23.69 -5.78
C GLN A 159 -13.79 23.58 -5.63
N ILE A 160 -13.13 24.61 -5.07
CA ILE A 160 -11.68 24.58 -4.78
C ILE A 160 -11.34 23.41 -3.84
N PHE A 161 -12.19 23.14 -2.86
CA PHE A 161 -12.01 22.01 -1.94
C PHE A 161 -12.11 20.65 -2.63
N ASN A 162 -13.09 20.46 -3.52
CA ASN A 162 -13.23 19.24 -4.32
C ASN A 162 -12.08 19.08 -5.33
N GLU A 163 -11.59 20.17 -5.91
CA GLU A 163 -10.43 20.15 -6.81
C GLU A 163 -9.15 19.77 -6.05
N LEU A 164 -8.95 20.28 -4.83
CA LEU A 164 -7.86 19.88 -3.93
C LEU A 164 -7.90 18.38 -3.57
N LEU A 165 -9.10 17.81 -3.42
CA LEU A 165 -9.32 16.38 -3.22
C LEU A 165 -9.04 15.53 -4.47
N SER A 166 -9.02 16.15 -5.66
CA SER A 166 -8.77 15.49 -6.95
C SER A 166 -7.31 15.56 -7.43
N LEU A 167 -6.47 16.39 -6.77
CA LEU A 167 -5.02 16.49 -7.00
C LEU A 167 -4.14 15.34 -6.46
N PRO A 168 -4.56 14.51 -5.49
CA PRO A 168 -3.77 13.37 -5.00
C PRO A 168 -3.28 12.35 -6.07
N PRO A 169 -3.91 12.13 -7.23
CA PRO A 169 -3.36 11.34 -8.34
C PRO A 169 -2.09 11.94 -8.99
N VAL A 170 -1.71 13.18 -8.67
CA VAL A 170 -0.44 13.78 -9.13
C VAL A 170 0.74 13.29 -8.27
N PHE A 171 0.52 12.88 -7.02
CA PHE A 171 1.55 12.28 -6.15
C PHE A 171 2.22 11.01 -6.74
N PRO A 172 1.48 10.01 -7.26
CA PRO A 172 2.09 8.83 -7.87
C PRO A 172 2.99 9.20 -9.06
N LEU A 173 2.62 10.22 -9.84
CA LEU A 173 3.43 10.73 -10.95
C LEU A 173 4.79 11.25 -10.46
N PHE A 174 4.80 12.09 -9.41
CA PHE A 174 6.06 12.57 -8.80
C PHE A 174 6.90 11.44 -8.21
N LEU A 175 6.26 10.43 -7.61
CA LEU A 175 6.95 9.29 -7.03
C LEU A 175 7.57 8.37 -8.08
N VAL A 176 6.86 8.11 -9.17
CA VAL A 176 7.38 7.36 -10.32
C VAL A 176 8.58 8.09 -10.91
N ILE A 177 8.48 9.40 -11.12
CA ILE A 177 9.60 10.23 -11.59
C ILE A 177 10.79 10.12 -10.61
N PHE A 178 10.56 10.28 -9.31
CA PHE A 178 11.62 10.19 -8.29
C PHE A 178 12.30 8.82 -8.27
N ILE A 179 11.52 7.74 -8.35
CA ILE A 179 12.01 6.37 -8.39
C ILE A 179 12.79 6.13 -9.69
N GLU A 180 12.31 6.60 -10.83
CA GLU A 180 13.01 6.49 -12.10
C GLU A 180 14.35 7.26 -12.06
N PHE A 181 14.37 8.47 -11.48
CA PHE A 181 15.61 9.24 -11.31
C PHE A 181 16.62 8.55 -10.38
N ARG A 182 16.16 7.93 -9.28
CA ARG A 182 17.04 7.24 -8.31
C ARG A 182 17.49 5.86 -8.79
N VAL A 183 16.56 5.04 -9.27
CA VAL A 183 16.80 3.66 -9.72
C VAL A 183 17.42 3.63 -11.12
N GLY A 184 17.03 4.54 -12.01
CA GLY A 184 17.68 4.71 -13.32
C GLY A 184 19.15 5.09 -13.19
N ARG A 185 19.52 5.92 -12.20
CA ARG A 185 20.93 6.17 -11.85
C ARG A 185 21.63 4.92 -11.29
N ALA A 186 20.94 4.11 -10.48
CA ALA A 186 21.50 2.89 -9.93
C ALA A 186 21.66 1.76 -10.97
N ARG A 187 20.76 1.63 -11.95
CA ARG A 187 20.86 0.67 -13.06
C ARG A 187 21.94 1.05 -14.09
N ARG A 188 22.22 2.35 -14.26
CA ARG A 188 23.35 2.82 -15.08
C ARG A 188 24.71 2.55 -14.43
N ARG A 189 24.76 2.35 -13.11
CA ARG A 189 25.86 1.61 -12.48
C ARG A 189 25.58 0.13 -12.68
N SER A 190 25.99 -0.36 -13.85
CA SER A 190 25.99 -1.78 -14.15
C SER A 190 26.47 -2.58 -12.94
N VAL A 191 25.62 -3.49 -12.45
CA VAL A 191 26.05 -4.66 -11.68
C VAL A 191 26.75 -5.61 -12.67
N VAL A 192 27.79 -5.11 -13.33
CA VAL A 192 28.85 -5.93 -13.89
C VAL A 192 29.88 -5.90 -12.79
N ILE A 193 29.72 -6.80 -11.82
CA ILE A 193 30.87 -7.22 -11.02
C ILE A 193 31.69 -8.06 -12.01
N ALA A 194 32.53 -7.39 -12.80
CA ALA A 194 33.41 -8.05 -13.77
C ALA A 194 34.38 -9.04 -13.08
N ASP A 195 34.58 -8.90 -11.76
CA ASP A 195 35.60 -9.65 -11.03
C ASP A 195 35.10 -10.87 -10.23
N ASN A 196 33.79 -11.05 -9.98
CA ASN A 196 33.31 -12.16 -9.12
C ASN A 196 32.48 -13.23 -9.85
N ALA A 197 32.08 -13.01 -11.10
CA ALA A 197 31.33 -14.03 -11.86
C ALA A 197 32.22 -15.21 -12.28
N ILE A 198 33.52 -14.96 -12.47
CA ILE A 198 34.51 -15.98 -12.85
C ILE A 198 34.77 -16.93 -11.67
N ASP A 199 34.82 -16.40 -10.45
CA ASP A 199 35.16 -17.14 -9.23
C ASP A 199 34.05 -18.13 -8.79
N HIS A 200 32.78 -17.81 -9.07
CA HIS A 200 31.65 -18.67 -8.69
C HIS A 200 31.49 -19.92 -9.57
N MET A 201 31.81 -19.84 -10.86
CA MET A 201 31.81 -21.00 -11.76
C MET A 201 32.94 -21.97 -11.38
N GLU A 202 34.11 -21.44 -10.99
CA GLU A 202 35.24 -22.23 -10.51
C GLU A 202 34.96 -22.93 -9.17
N GLN A 203 34.29 -22.25 -8.23
CA GLN A 203 33.86 -22.86 -6.98
C GLN A 203 32.83 -23.99 -7.18
N LEU A 204 31.87 -23.81 -8.10
CA LEU A 204 30.91 -24.86 -8.44
C LEU A 204 31.59 -26.07 -9.11
N LYS A 205 32.61 -25.82 -9.94
CA LYS A 205 33.40 -26.88 -10.60
C LYS A 205 34.22 -27.67 -9.58
N LYS A 206 34.84 -26.99 -8.61
CA LYS A 206 35.58 -27.63 -7.50
C LYS A 206 34.72 -28.44 -6.53
N MET A 207 33.42 -28.15 -6.42
CA MET A 207 32.51 -28.97 -5.60
C MET A 207 31.94 -30.18 -6.37
N TRP A 208 32.13 -30.24 -7.68
CA TRP A 208 31.68 -31.34 -8.54
C TRP A 208 32.77 -32.40 -8.76
N GLU A 209 34.05 -32.00 -8.69
CA GLU A 209 35.21 -32.91 -8.62
C GLU A 209 35.36 -33.53 -7.23
#